data_AF-A0AAV4S5V2-F1
#
_entry.id   AF-A0AAV4S5V2-F1
#
_cell.length_a   1.000
_cell.length_b   1.000
_cell.length_c   1.000
_cell.angle_alpha   90.00
_cell.angle_beta   90.00
_cell.angle_gamma   90.00
#
_symmetry.space_group_name_H-M   'P 1'
#
loop_
_entity.id
_entity.type
_entity.pdbx_description
1 polymer ?
#
loop_
_entity_poly.entity_id
_entity_poly.type
_entity_poly.pdbx_seq_one_letter_code
_entity_poly.pdbx_strand_id
1 'polypeptide(L)'
;MLSVSDFDLERRYLHENVWPELQRHCAAAGVDLEVLDIQMGNDLDSAYDPNAFELQLKEIEQCYQESLGCFLVVLIGNKYKPCPLPRCIEATEFDPIYEKAQEAGFDVSLLTQWYSLNANMVPPAYTIRSLHSKNNRFSLRRPSDVPKRVFETQTTELVEEEEQVLKMIQYGARVAHQEGIINQNKDTRQKRYFMSAVYNQLDFALGLSNTSSQRIICVIRQIEANDPCILRNILAEEFLFLRQFLWHYVRQNLSATESSVFRGNELILPEILRIANFPVQILSFPTGTS
;
A
#
# COMPACT_ATOMS: atom_id res chain seq x y z
N MET A 1 -4.65 -14.60 -15.20
CA MET A 1 -4.43 -15.33 -13.93
C MET A 1 -4.06 -14.26 -12.91
N LEU A 2 -4.97 -13.90 -12.01
CA LEU A 2 -4.68 -12.92 -10.95
C LEU A 2 -3.50 -13.47 -10.13
N SER A 3 -2.38 -12.75 -10.15
CA SER A 3 -1.15 -13.25 -9.52
C SER A 3 -1.36 -13.31 -8.01
N VAL A 4 -1.03 -14.45 -7.38
CA VAL A 4 -1.01 -14.62 -5.92
C VAL A 4 -0.23 -13.46 -5.29
N SER A 5 -0.78 -12.79 -4.29
CA SER A 5 -0.08 -11.67 -3.65
C SER A 5 1.17 -12.19 -2.97
N ASP A 6 2.23 -11.39 -3.00
CA ASP A 6 3.34 -11.59 -2.08
C ASP A 6 2.77 -11.61 -0.65
N PHE A 7 3.29 -12.51 0.21
CA PHE A 7 2.88 -12.70 1.61
C PHE A 7 1.52 -13.36 1.88
N ASP A 8 0.84 -13.98 0.91
CA ASP A 8 -0.45 -14.63 1.17
C ASP A 8 -0.38 -15.81 2.16
N LEU A 9 0.74 -16.52 2.22
CA LEU A 9 0.97 -17.58 3.20
C LEU A 9 1.35 -16.98 4.55
N GLU A 10 2.14 -15.92 4.52
CA GLU A 10 2.63 -15.21 5.70
C GLU A 10 1.53 -14.53 6.47
N ARG A 11 0.64 -13.81 5.77
CA ARG A 11 -0.56 -13.22 6.35
C ARG A 11 -1.48 -14.28 6.95
N ARG A 12 -1.71 -15.40 6.24
CA ARG A 12 -2.51 -16.50 6.79
C ARG A 12 -1.92 -17.06 8.08
N TYR A 13 -0.63 -17.34 8.10
CA TYR A 13 0.03 -17.84 9.31
C TYR A 13 -0.04 -16.84 10.47
N LEU A 14 0.14 -15.54 10.18
CA LEU A 14 0.01 -14.48 11.17
C LEU A 14 -1.38 -14.52 11.84
N HIS A 15 -2.45 -14.59 11.04
CA HIS A 15 -3.83 -14.70 11.55
C HIS A 15 -4.11 -16.01 12.29
N GLU A 16 -3.59 -17.13 11.81
CA GLU A 16 -3.86 -18.45 12.40
C GLU A 16 -3.06 -18.72 13.69
N ASN A 17 -1.85 -18.16 13.82
CA ASN A 17 -0.90 -18.56 14.87
C ASN A 17 -0.38 -17.37 15.71
N VAL A 18 0.03 -16.27 15.06
CA VAL A 18 0.78 -15.19 15.74
C VAL A 18 -0.14 -14.20 16.44
N TRP A 19 -1.14 -13.66 15.74
CA TRP A 19 -2.07 -12.69 16.32
C TRP A 19 -2.85 -13.26 17.51
N PRO A 20 -3.41 -14.48 17.47
CA PRO A 20 -4.11 -15.05 18.62
C PRO A 20 -3.22 -15.31 19.85
N GLU A 21 -1.93 -15.60 19.64
CA GLU A 21 -0.96 -15.73 20.74
C GLU A 21 -0.62 -14.38 21.37
N LEU A 22 -0.31 -13.37 20.54
CA LEU A 22 -0.03 -12.02 21.01
C LEU A 22 -1.23 -11.39 21.72
N GLN A 23 -2.44 -11.60 21.21
CA GLN A 23 -3.68 -11.14 21.86
C GLN A 23 -3.82 -11.70 23.27
N ARG A 24 -3.60 -13.01 23.46
CA ARG A 24 -3.62 -13.62 24.81
C ARG A 24 -2.55 -13.04 25.73
N HIS A 25 -1.36 -12.74 25.20
CA HIS A 25 -0.28 -12.14 25.97
C HIS A 25 -0.58 -10.69 26.39
N CYS A 26 -1.03 -9.86 25.46
CA CYS A 26 -1.43 -8.48 25.74
C CYS A 26 -2.58 -8.46 26.75
N ALA A 27 -3.60 -9.32 26.57
CA ALA A 27 -4.73 -9.41 27.51
C ALA A 27 -4.28 -9.80 28.93
N ALA A 28 -3.31 -10.70 29.07
CA ALA A 28 -2.72 -11.05 30.36
C ALA A 28 -1.95 -9.88 31.01
N ALA A 29 -1.46 -8.93 30.21
CA ALA A 29 -0.84 -7.69 30.65
C ALA A 29 -1.85 -6.52 30.81
N GLY A 30 -3.15 -6.76 30.60
CA GLY A 30 -4.20 -5.74 30.72
C GLY A 30 -4.32 -4.80 29.51
N VAL A 31 -3.82 -5.21 28.35
CA VAL A 31 -3.88 -4.44 27.10
C VAL A 31 -4.60 -5.24 26.02
N ASP A 32 -5.56 -4.61 25.34
CA ASP A 32 -6.22 -5.22 24.19
C ASP A 32 -5.40 -5.03 22.92
N LEU A 33 -5.23 -6.11 22.14
CA LEU A 33 -4.58 -6.07 20.83
C LEU A 33 -5.62 -6.31 19.74
N GLU A 34 -5.85 -5.27 18.94
CA GLU A 34 -6.66 -5.34 17.73
C GLU A 34 -5.76 -5.29 16.50
N VAL A 35 -6.05 -6.13 15.51
CA VAL A 35 -5.27 -6.21 14.26
C VAL A 35 -6.23 -6.07 13.09
N LEU A 36 -6.07 -4.97 12.35
CA LEU A 36 -6.78 -4.74 11.10
C LEU A 36 -5.93 -5.18 9.91
N ASP A 37 -6.42 -6.13 9.13
CA ASP A 37 -5.80 -6.52 7.86
C ASP A 37 -6.63 -6.00 6.68
N ILE A 38 -6.16 -4.90 6.11
CA ILE A 38 -6.82 -4.15 5.02
C ILE A 38 -6.94 -4.92 3.69
N GLN A 39 -6.18 -6.01 3.52
CA GLN A 39 -6.24 -6.86 2.33
C GLN A 39 -7.04 -8.15 2.59
N MET A 40 -7.59 -8.34 3.79
CA MET A 40 -8.30 -9.57 4.16
C MET A 40 -9.62 -9.67 3.42
N GLY A 41 -9.84 -10.77 2.70
CA GLY A 41 -11.10 -11.07 2.02
C GLY A 41 -11.29 -10.40 0.67
N ASN A 42 -10.30 -9.64 0.18
CA ASN A 42 -10.28 -9.11 -1.17
C ASN A 42 -9.66 -10.14 -2.14
N ASP A 43 -10.25 -10.24 -3.33
CA ASP A 43 -9.69 -10.99 -4.46
C ASP A 43 -8.72 -10.14 -5.29
N LEU A 44 -8.77 -8.80 -5.15
CA LEU A 44 -7.93 -7.81 -5.81
C LEU A 44 -7.19 -6.94 -4.78
N ASP A 45 -6.03 -6.42 -5.18
CA ASP A 45 -5.34 -5.43 -4.35
C ASP A 45 -6.19 -4.15 -4.26
N SER A 46 -6.34 -3.63 -3.06
CA SER A 46 -7.11 -2.40 -2.81
C SER A 46 -6.59 -1.18 -3.56
N ALA A 47 -5.35 -1.21 -4.06
CA ALA A 47 -4.79 -0.15 -4.89
C ALA A 47 -5.60 0.13 -6.16
N TYR A 48 -6.35 -0.87 -6.67
CA TYR A 48 -7.24 -0.74 -7.83
C TYR A 48 -8.60 -0.10 -7.51
N ASP A 49 -8.88 0.21 -6.24
CA ASP A 49 -10.04 1.02 -5.86
C ASP A 49 -9.56 2.32 -5.18
N PRO A 50 -9.57 3.46 -5.90
CA PRO A 50 -9.13 4.74 -5.35
C PRO A 50 -9.92 5.20 -4.12
N ASN A 51 -11.17 4.75 -3.94
CA ASN A 51 -11.94 5.05 -2.74
C ASN A 51 -11.52 4.14 -1.58
N ALA A 52 -11.31 2.84 -1.83
CA ALA A 52 -10.80 1.93 -0.80
C ALA A 52 -9.39 2.32 -0.37
N PHE A 53 -8.53 2.77 -1.30
CA PHE A 53 -7.20 3.25 -0.99
C PHE A 53 -7.24 4.52 -0.12
N GLU A 54 -8.11 5.50 -0.40
CA GLU A 54 -8.29 6.66 0.49
C GLU A 54 -8.80 6.25 1.88
N LEU A 55 -9.73 5.30 1.95
CA LEU A 55 -10.22 4.77 3.23
C LEU A 55 -9.08 4.12 4.02
N GLN A 56 -8.20 3.36 3.37
CA GLN A 56 -7.02 2.77 4.03
C GLN A 56 -6.08 3.82 4.62
N LEU A 57 -5.87 4.95 3.95
CA LEU A 57 -5.06 6.03 4.54
C LEU A 57 -5.73 6.60 5.81
N LYS A 58 -7.05 6.74 5.82
CA LYS A 58 -7.80 7.16 7.02
C LYS A 58 -7.71 6.13 8.16
N GLU A 59 -7.78 4.84 7.84
CA GLU A 59 -7.58 3.77 8.82
C GLU A 59 -6.17 3.81 9.43
N ILE A 60 -5.13 4.08 8.63
CA ILE A 60 -3.76 4.26 9.15
C ILE A 60 -3.69 5.45 10.12
N GLU A 61 -4.36 6.56 9.80
CA GLU A 61 -4.43 7.73 10.68
C GLU A 61 -5.18 7.42 11.99
N GLN A 62 -6.29 6.67 11.92
CA GLN A 62 -7.03 6.25 13.11
C GLN A 62 -6.19 5.32 14.00
N CYS A 63 -5.55 4.30 13.42
CA CYS A 63 -4.62 3.43 14.13
C CYS A 63 -3.50 4.22 14.81
N TYR A 64 -2.95 5.24 14.15
CA TYR A 64 -1.93 6.11 14.74
C TYR A 64 -2.42 6.82 15.99
N GLN A 65 -3.65 7.34 15.97
CA GLN A 65 -4.29 8.07 17.08
C GLN A 65 -4.66 7.16 18.26
N GLU A 66 -5.11 5.93 17.98
CA GLU A 66 -5.69 5.04 18.99
C GLU A 66 -4.67 4.05 19.58
N SER A 67 -3.68 3.62 18.80
CA SER A 67 -2.70 2.63 19.27
C SER A 67 -1.75 3.21 20.31
N LEU A 68 -1.47 2.46 21.37
CA LEU A 68 -0.50 2.83 22.41
C LEU A 68 0.96 2.73 21.93
N GLY A 69 1.23 1.81 20.99
CA GLY A 69 2.56 1.48 20.50
C GLY A 69 2.56 1.39 18.98
N CYS A 70 3.00 0.26 18.44
CA CYS A 70 2.95 0.00 17.00
C CYS A 70 1.52 0.22 16.46
N PHE A 71 1.40 1.00 15.39
CA PHE A 71 0.11 1.26 14.72
C PHE A 71 0.07 0.75 13.28
N LEU A 72 1.22 0.33 12.73
CA LEU A 72 1.32 -0.13 11.35
C LEU A 72 2.41 -1.19 11.20
N VAL A 73 2.02 -2.32 10.61
CA VAL A 73 2.94 -3.37 10.15
C VAL A 73 2.86 -3.43 8.63
N VAL A 74 3.99 -3.26 7.96
CA VAL A 74 4.07 -3.28 6.50
C VAL A 74 4.93 -4.45 6.04
N LEU A 75 4.39 -5.25 5.12
CA LEU A 75 5.10 -6.35 4.46
C LEU A 75 5.46 -5.91 3.04
N ILE A 76 6.76 -5.89 2.71
CA ILE A 76 7.30 -5.39 1.44
C ILE A 76 8.04 -6.53 0.74
N GLY A 77 7.56 -6.86 -0.46
CA GLY A 77 8.00 -8.01 -1.25
C GLY A 77 8.69 -7.59 -2.54
N ASN A 78 8.78 -8.52 -3.49
CA ASN A 78 9.38 -8.28 -4.80
C ASN A 78 8.39 -7.71 -5.81
N LYS A 79 7.10 -8.00 -5.67
CA LYS A 79 6.06 -7.47 -6.54
C LYS A 79 5.75 -6.03 -6.13
N TYR A 80 6.06 -5.11 -7.02
CA TYR A 80 5.63 -3.73 -6.89
C TYR A 80 4.10 -3.70 -7.00
N LYS A 81 3.45 -3.24 -5.92
CA LYS A 81 2.02 -2.93 -5.93
C LYS A 81 1.72 -1.84 -6.97
N PRO A 82 0.49 -1.78 -7.50
CA PRO A 82 0.10 -0.74 -8.45
C PRO A 82 0.32 0.65 -7.85
N CYS A 83 0.57 1.65 -8.69
CA CYS A 83 0.38 3.04 -8.30
C CYS A 83 -1.13 3.29 -8.27
N PRO A 84 -1.72 3.61 -7.11
CA PRO A 84 -3.16 3.86 -7.04
C PRO A 84 -3.48 5.14 -7.81
N LEU A 85 -4.61 5.16 -8.53
CA LEU A 85 -5.10 6.41 -9.11
C LEU A 85 -5.44 7.43 -8.01
N PRO A 86 -5.03 8.71 -8.14
CA PRO A 86 -5.40 9.72 -7.15
C PRO A 86 -6.91 9.96 -7.15
N ARG A 87 -7.58 9.79 -6.01
CA ARG A 87 -9.03 10.06 -5.89
C ARG A 87 -9.40 11.50 -6.29
N CYS A 88 -8.48 12.43 -6.07
CA CYS A 88 -8.67 13.86 -6.31
C CYS A 88 -7.39 14.50 -6.85
N ILE A 89 -7.52 15.25 -7.94
CA ILE A 89 -6.43 16.02 -8.56
C ILE A 89 -6.92 17.47 -8.70
N GLU A 90 -6.23 18.43 -8.07
CA GLU A 90 -6.60 19.85 -8.17
C GLU A 90 -6.67 20.29 -9.64
N ALA A 91 -7.62 21.17 -9.99
CA ALA A 91 -7.82 21.59 -11.39
C ALA A 91 -6.54 22.22 -11.98
N THR A 92 -5.80 22.97 -11.17
CA THR A 92 -4.49 23.54 -11.52
C THR A 92 -3.42 22.50 -11.82
N GLU A 93 -3.61 21.24 -11.44
CA GLU A 93 -2.76 20.12 -11.84
C GLU A 93 -3.37 19.29 -12.97
N PHE A 94 -4.67 19.00 -12.89
CA PHE A 94 -5.36 18.14 -13.85
C PHE A 94 -5.40 18.75 -15.26
N ASP A 95 -5.68 20.05 -15.39
CA ASP A 95 -5.81 20.70 -16.69
C ASP A 95 -4.47 20.64 -17.47
N PRO A 96 -3.31 20.99 -16.89
CA PRO A 96 -2.01 20.76 -17.52
C PRO A 96 -1.73 19.29 -17.84
N ILE A 97 -2.06 18.36 -16.94
CA ILE A 97 -1.87 16.91 -17.18
C ILE A 97 -2.66 16.47 -18.41
N TYR A 98 -3.91 16.91 -18.50
CA TYR A 98 -4.81 16.62 -19.61
C TYR A 98 -4.28 17.17 -20.93
N GLU A 99 -3.87 18.45 -20.96
CA GLU A 99 -3.31 19.09 -22.15
C GLU A 99 -2.06 18.35 -22.64
N LYS A 100 -1.12 18.02 -21.74
CA LYS A 100 0.11 17.29 -22.09
C LYS A 100 -0.15 15.87 -22.58
N ALA A 101 -1.15 15.19 -22.01
CA ALA A 101 -1.56 13.88 -22.53
C ALA A 101 -2.20 14.02 -23.94
N GLN A 102 -3.03 15.05 -24.15
CA GLN A 102 -3.66 15.30 -25.44
C GLN A 102 -2.64 15.66 -26.54
N GLU A 103 -1.68 16.53 -26.24
CA GLU A 103 -0.59 16.92 -27.14
C GLU A 103 0.25 15.71 -27.59
N ALA A 104 0.43 14.73 -26.71
CA ALA A 104 1.14 13.49 -26.99
C ALA A 104 0.32 12.44 -27.75
N GLY A 105 -0.94 12.75 -28.09
CA GLY A 105 -1.81 11.87 -28.89
C GLY A 105 -2.50 10.76 -28.10
N PHE A 106 -2.58 10.86 -26.77
CA PHE A 106 -3.40 9.93 -25.97
C PHE A 106 -4.90 10.18 -26.19
N ASP A 107 -5.71 9.12 -26.06
CA ASP A 107 -7.17 9.25 -25.99
C ASP A 107 -7.60 9.75 -24.61
N VAL A 108 -7.52 11.07 -24.43
CA VAL A 108 -7.90 11.76 -23.20
C VAL A 108 -9.40 11.71 -22.91
N SER A 109 -10.24 11.16 -23.80
CA SER A 109 -11.64 10.93 -23.49
C SER A 109 -11.79 10.02 -22.27
N LEU A 110 -10.88 9.05 -22.09
CA LEU A 110 -10.88 8.17 -20.92
C LEU A 110 -10.60 8.93 -19.62
N LEU A 111 -9.72 9.93 -19.62
CA LEU A 111 -9.52 10.81 -18.45
C LEU A 111 -10.84 11.51 -18.05
N THR A 112 -11.59 12.01 -19.03
CA THR A 112 -12.89 12.66 -18.76
C THR A 112 -14.00 11.68 -18.39
N GLN A 113 -13.85 10.39 -18.70
CA GLN A 113 -14.76 9.35 -18.25
C GLN A 113 -14.49 8.99 -16.79
N TRP A 114 -13.22 8.93 -16.39
CA TRP A 114 -12.78 8.59 -15.04
C TRP A 114 -12.84 9.75 -14.06
N TYR A 115 -12.69 10.99 -14.53
CA TYR A 115 -12.68 12.17 -13.66
C TYR A 115 -13.79 13.16 -14.03
N SER A 116 -14.30 13.87 -13.03
CA SER A 116 -15.21 15.00 -13.20
C SER A 116 -14.79 16.17 -12.33
N LEU A 117 -14.85 17.38 -12.89
CA LEU A 117 -14.63 18.60 -12.13
C LEU A 117 -15.69 18.76 -11.03
N ASN A 118 -15.24 18.86 -9.79
CA ASN A 118 -16.04 19.30 -8.67
C ASN A 118 -15.67 20.74 -8.33
N ALA A 119 -16.45 21.69 -8.86
CA ALA A 119 -16.25 23.12 -8.65
C ALA A 119 -16.60 23.59 -7.21
N ASN A 120 -17.23 22.73 -6.39
CA ASN A 120 -17.58 23.06 -5.02
C ASN A 120 -16.42 22.82 -4.03
N MET A 121 -15.36 22.14 -4.46
CA MET A 121 -14.16 21.99 -3.63
C MET A 121 -13.33 23.26 -3.66
N VAL A 122 -12.62 23.53 -2.57
CA VAL A 122 -11.76 24.71 -2.43
C VAL A 122 -10.33 24.22 -2.12
N PRO A 123 -9.40 24.26 -3.09
CA PRO A 123 -9.58 24.69 -4.49
C PRO A 123 -10.40 23.69 -5.33
N PRO A 124 -10.96 24.11 -6.49
CA PRO A 124 -11.65 23.20 -7.41
C PRO A 124 -10.75 22.05 -7.84
N ALA A 125 -11.31 20.85 -7.93
CA ALA A 125 -10.53 19.67 -8.30
C ALA A 125 -11.35 18.67 -9.09
N TYR A 126 -10.66 17.87 -9.89
CA TYR A 126 -11.21 16.71 -10.57
C TYR A 126 -11.21 15.53 -9.62
N THR A 127 -12.39 14.99 -9.36
CA THR A 127 -12.56 13.79 -8.53
C THR A 127 -12.83 12.58 -9.41
N ILE A 128 -12.32 11.42 -8.98
CA ILE A 128 -12.67 10.17 -9.63
C ILE A 128 -14.19 9.99 -9.60
N ARG A 129 -14.77 9.64 -10.74
CA ARG A 129 -16.17 9.28 -10.83
C ARG A 129 -16.33 7.93 -10.16
N SER A 130 -17.43 7.76 -9.43
CA SER A 130 -17.74 6.46 -8.85
C SER A 130 -17.78 5.42 -9.97
N LEU A 131 -16.93 4.40 -9.88
CA LEU A 131 -16.92 3.24 -10.78
C LEU A 131 -18.30 2.56 -10.83
N HIS A 132 -19.13 2.77 -9.79
CA HIS A 132 -20.51 2.28 -9.72
C HIS A 132 -21.50 3.03 -10.63
N SER A 133 -21.17 4.23 -11.13
CA SER A 133 -22.14 5.14 -11.76
C SER A 133 -22.44 4.88 -13.25
N LYS A 134 -21.66 4.06 -13.95
CA LYS A 134 -21.93 3.72 -15.36
C LYS A 134 -22.09 2.23 -15.67
N ASN A 135 -21.43 1.32 -14.95
CA ASN A 135 -21.48 -0.12 -15.21
C ASN A 135 -21.14 -0.92 -13.94
N ASN A 136 -22.10 -1.02 -13.02
CA ASN A 136 -21.97 -1.65 -11.70
C ASN A 136 -21.38 -3.09 -11.71
N ARG A 137 -20.05 -3.24 -11.68
CA ARG A 137 -19.37 -4.55 -11.72
C ARG A 137 -18.04 -4.61 -10.97
N PHE A 138 -17.47 -3.48 -10.55
CA PHE A 138 -16.21 -3.51 -9.82
C PHE A 138 -16.46 -3.73 -8.33
N SER A 139 -15.80 -4.74 -7.79
CA SER A 139 -15.70 -5.01 -6.37
C SER A 139 -14.35 -5.67 -6.15
N LEU A 140 -13.63 -5.23 -5.13
CA LEU A 140 -12.38 -5.88 -4.72
C LEU A 140 -12.60 -7.36 -4.37
N ARG A 141 -13.83 -7.71 -3.96
CA ARG A 141 -14.25 -9.07 -3.65
C ARG A 141 -15.27 -9.57 -4.65
N ARG A 142 -15.10 -10.79 -5.14
CA ARG A 142 -16.06 -11.44 -6.03
C ARG A 142 -17.40 -11.64 -5.33
N PRO A 143 -18.50 -11.11 -5.89
CA PRO A 143 -19.84 -11.42 -5.41
C PRO A 143 -20.14 -12.92 -5.54
N SER A 144 -20.88 -13.48 -4.58
CA SER A 144 -21.13 -14.93 -4.53
C SER A 144 -21.98 -15.43 -5.70
N ASP A 145 -22.82 -14.57 -6.26
CA ASP A 145 -23.68 -14.79 -7.42
C ASP A 145 -22.94 -14.65 -8.76
N VAL A 146 -21.73 -14.10 -8.78
CA VAL A 146 -20.94 -13.92 -10.00
C VAL A 146 -19.97 -15.10 -10.21
N PRO A 147 -20.06 -15.81 -11.35
CA PRO A 147 -19.12 -16.88 -11.67
C PRO A 147 -17.67 -16.38 -11.73
N LYS A 148 -16.72 -17.18 -11.20
CA LYS A 148 -15.30 -16.82 -11.12
C LYS A 148 -14.72 -16.31 -12.45
N ARG A 149 -14.98 -17.01 -13.56
CA ARG A 149 -14.48 -16.60 -14.89
C ARG A 149 -14.98 -15.23 -15.31
N VAL A 150 -16.25 -14.91 -15.02
CA VAL A 150 -16.86 -13.63 -15.37
C VAL A 150 -16.21 -12.51 -14.56
N PHE A 151 -16.03 -12.73 -13.25
CA PHE A 151 -15.34 -11.78 -12.38
C PHE A 151 -13.89 -11.54 -12.80
N GLU A 152 -13.16 -12.59 -13.15
CA GLU A 152 -11.78 -12.49 -13.64
C GLU A 152 -11.70 -11.66 -14.92
N THR A 153 -12.57 -11.91 -15.90
CA THR A 153 -12.61 -11.13 -17.15
C THR A 153 -12.93 -9.65 -16.87
N GLN A 154 -13.96 -9.37 -16.08
CA GLN A 154 -14.36 -8.00 -15.72
C GLN A 154 -13.25 -7.26 -14.99
N THR A 155 -12.55 -7.94 -14.10
CA THR A 155 -11.40 -7.39 -13.39
C THR A 155 -10.28 -7.04 -14.35
N THR A 156 -9.91 -7.96 -15.25
CA THR A 156 -8.82 -7.74 -16.19
C THR A 156 -9.09 -6.54 -17.08
N GLU A 157 -10.31 -6.43 -17.63
CA GLU A 157 -10.72 -5.26 -18.43
C GLU A 157 -10.58 -3.95 -17.65
N LEU A 158 -11.00 -3.92 -16.38
CA LEU A 158 -10.89 -2.74 -15.53
C LEU A 158 -9.45 -2.38 -15.17
N VAL A 159 -8.62 -3.37 -14.85
CA VAL A 159 -7.20 -3.16 -14.56
C VAL A 159 -6.49 -2.59 -15.78
N GLU A 160 -6.76 -3.12 -16.97
CA GLU A 160 -6.20 -2.60 -18.23
C GLU A 160 -6.65 -1.15 -18.50
N GLU A 161 -7.90 -0.83 -18.24
CA GLU A 161 -8.43 0.54 -18.38
C GLU A 161 -7.80 1.51 -17.36
N GLU A 162 -7.70 1.10 -16.10
CA GLU A 162 -7.05 1.86 -15.03
C GLU A 162 -5.57 2.13 -15.34
N GLU A 163 -4.84 1.12 -15.83
CA GLU A 163 -3.45 1.26 -16.25
C GLU A 163 -3.29 2.29 -17.39
N GLN A 164 -4.24 2.33 -18.33
CA GLN A 164 -4.24 3.34 -19.39
C GLN A 164 -4.45 4.76 -18.82
N VAL A 165 -5.42 4.93 -17.92
CA VAL A 165 -5.66 6.20 -17.22
C VAL A 165 -4.43 6.65 -16.44
N LEU A 166 -3.84 5.75 -15.67
CA LEU A 166 -2.64 6.02 -14.89
C LEU A 166 -1.47 6.42 -15.80
N LYS A 167 -1.28 5.74 -16.93
CA LYS A 167 -0.23 6.07 -17.90
C LYS A 167 -0.39 7.48 -18.46
N MET A 168 -1.62 7.91 -18.77
CA MET A 168 -1.90 9.27 -19.21
C MET A 168 -1.57 10.30 -18.13
N ILE A 169 -2.00 10.04 -16.88
CA ILE A 169 -1.73 10.91 -15.74
C ILE A 169 -0.22 11.02 -15.49
N GLN A 170 0.50 9.88 -15.48
CA GLN A 170 1.94 9.84 -15.27
C GLN A 170 2.70 10.58 -16.37
N TYR A 171 2.31 10.38 -17.63
CA TYR A 171 2.92 11.09 -18.74
C TYR A 171 2.71 12.59 -18.61
N GLY A 172 1.45 13.02 -18.48
CA GLY A 172 1.08 14.44 -18.39
C GLY A 172 1.72 15.11 -17.18
N ALA A 173 1.70 14.45 -16.01
CA ALA A 173 2.29 14.99 -14.80
C ALA A 173 3.82 15.11 -14.89
N ARG A 174 4.49 14.15 -15.55
CA ARG A 174 5.94 14.22 -15.77
C ARG A 174 6.30 15.39 -16.68
N VAL A 175 5.61 15.54 -17.81
CA VAL A 175 5.89 16.61 -18.77
C VAL A 175 5.56 17.98 -18.18
N ALA A 176 4.37 18.16 -17.60
CA ALA A 176 3.98 19.41 -16.96
C ALA A 176 4.91 19.81 -15.81
N HIS A 177 5.44 18.83 -15.07
CA HIS A 177 6.45 19.10 -14.04
C HIS A 177 7.82 19.46 -14.65
N GLN A 178 8.27 18.79 -15.71
CA GLN A 178 9.51 19.15 -16.40
C GLN A 178 9.47 20.56 -16.99
N GLU A 179 8.29 21.02 -17.40
CA GLU A 179 8.08 22.37 -17.96
C GLU A 179 7.88 23.47 -16.90
N GLY A 180 7.93 23.16 -15.60
CA GLY A 180 7.76 24.18 -14.58
C GLY A 180 6.31 24.47 -14.19
N ILE A 181 5.33 23.78 -14.78
CA ILE A 181 3.90 24.13 -14.68
C ILE A 181 3.30 23.66 -13.35
N ILE A 182 3.59 22.41 -12.95
CA ILE A 182 3.02 21.81 -11.73
C ILE A 182 4.10 21.40 -10.72
N ASN A 183 3.75 21.43 -9.43
CA ASN A 183 4.48 20.82 -8.31
C ASN A 183 5.96 21.17 -8.12
N GLN A 184 6.48 22.27 -8.68
CA GLN A 184 7.90 22.64 -8.57
C GLN A 184 8.43 22.72 -7.13
N ASN A 185 7.60 23.22 -6.22
CA ASN A 185 7.95 23.40 -4.81
C ASN A 185 7.25 22.38 -3.90
N LYS A 186 6.66 21.32 -4.48
CA LYS A 186 5.83 20.34 -3.76
C LYS A 186 6.12 18.92 -4.28
N ASP A 187 7.36 18.47 -4.10
CA ASP A 187 7.86 17.16 -4.58
C ASP A 187 7.00 15.96 -4.11
N THR A 188 6.49 16.02 -2.88
CA THR A 188 5.55 15.00 -2.35
C THR A 188 4.26 14.91 -3.18
N ARG A 189 3.72 16.03 -3.67
CA ARG A 189 2.54 16.04 -4.55
C ARG A 189 2.86 15.47 -5.92
N GLN A 190 4.10 15.61 -6.40
CA GLN A 190 4.51 15.01 -7.66
C GLN A 190 4.66 13.49 -7.54
N LYS A 191 5.27 13.01 -6.45
CA LYS A 191 5.53 11.59 -6.21
C LYS A 191 4.26 10.72 -6.22
N ARG A 192 3.12 11.24 -5.75
CA ARG A 192 1.86 10.48 -5.68
C ARG A 192 1.40 9.89 -7.02
N TYR A 193 1.84 10.44 -8.16
CA TYR A 193 1.49 9.91 -9.49
C TYR A 193 2.36 8.72 -9.93
N PHE A 194 3.51 8.51 -9.30
CA PHE A 194 4.52 7.55 -9.76
C PHE A 194 4.81 6.44 -8.75
N MET A 195 4.46 6.67 -7.48
CA MET A 195 4.83 5.77 -6.39
C MET A 195 3.76 4.70 -6.14
N SER A 196 4.20 3.51 -5.74
CA SER A 196 3.31 2.38 -5.45
C SER A 196 2.36 2.66 -4.27
N ALA A 197 1.31 1.86 -4.14
CA ALA A 197 0.38 1.94 -3.00
C ALA A 197 1.10 1.80 -1.65
N VAL A 198 2.04 0.84 -1.53
CA VAL A 198 2.83 0.64 -0.30
C VAL A 198 3.69 1.86 0.02
N TYR A 199 4.30 2.47 -0.99
CA TYR A 199 5.07 3.70 -0.79
C TYR A 199 4.18 4.80 -0.24
N ASN A 200 3.03 5.05 -0.88
CA ASN A 200 2.12 6.11 -0.47
C ASN A 200 1.59 5.88 0.96
N GLN A 201 1.29 4.63 1.33
CA GLN A 201 0.90 4.26 2.70
C GLN A 201 2.00 4.56 3.72
N LEU A 202 3.25 4.20 3.42
CA LEU A 202 4.39 4.44 4.30
C LEU A 202 4.71 5.94 4.41
N ASP A 203 4.75 6.66 3.29
CA ASP A 203 5.00 8.10 3.25
C ASP A 203 3.93 8.85 4.07
N PHE A 204 2.65 8.47 3.90
CA PHE A 204 1.56 9.00 4.69
C PHE A 204 1.75 8.72 6.20
N ALA A 205 2.00 7.46 6.57
CA ALA A 205 2.17 7.06 7.97
C ALA A 205 3.34 7.78 8.67
N LEU A 206 4.45 7.95 7.96
CA LEU A 206 5.63 8.68 8.44
C LEU A 206 5.36 10.19 8.55
N GLY A 207 4.49 10.73 7.70
CA GLY A 207 4.06 12.12 7.73
C GLY A 207 3.14 12.49 8.91
N LEU A 208 2.56 11.51 9.62
CA LEU A 208 1.65 11.77 10.74
C LEU A 208 2.34 12.44 11.95
N SER A 209 3.62 12.12 12.20
CA SER A 209 4.41 12.71 13.29
C SER A 209 5.90 12.43 13.15
N ASN A 210 6.72 13.28 13.76
CA ASN A 210 8.17 13.10 13.85
C ASN A 210 8.60 11.80 14.57
N THR A 211 7.71 11.21 15.38
CA THR A 211 7.98 9.94 16.10
C THR A 211 7.32 8.72 15.45
N SER A 212 6.59 8.90 14.34
CA SER A 212 5.86 7.80 13.68
C SER A 212 6.77 6.62 13.32
N SER A 213 8.00 6.87 12.87
CA SER A 213 8.93 5.79 12.47
C SER A 213 9.22 4.77 13.58
N GLN A 214 9.14 5.19 14.85
CA GLN A 214 9.40 4.33 16.01
C GLN A 214 8.25 3.36 16.32
N ARG A 215 7.09 3.62 15.72
CA ARG A 215 5.83 2.89 15.92
C ARG A 215 5.36 2.18 14.64
N ILE A 216 6.24 2.04 13.65
CA ILE A 216 6.00 1.30 12.41
C ILE A 216 6.98 0.13 12.34
N ILE A 217 6.47 -1.05 11.99
CA ILE A 217 7.27 -2.24 11.76
C ILE A 217 7.26 -2.53 10.27
N CYS A 218 8.46 -2.60 9.67
CA CYS A 218 8.62 -2.94 8.25
C CYS A 218 9.32 -4.29 8.11
N VAL A 219 8.66 -5.22 7.44
CA VAL A 219 9.19 -6.53 7.08
C VAL A 219 9.50 -6.51 5.59
N ILE A 220 10.78 -6.58 5.23
CA ILE A 220 11.22 -6.52 3.83
C ILE A 220 11.81 -7.86 3.43
N ARG A 221 11.32 -8.41 2.31
CA ARG A 221 11.78 -9.71 1.81
C ARG A 221 11.93 -9.71 0.30
N GLN A 222 13.04 -10.28 -0.16
CA GLN A 222 13.15 -10.73 -1.54
C GLN A 222 12.59 -12.15 -1.67
N ILE A 223 11.50 -12.28 -2.41
CA ILE A 223 10.85 -13.55 -2.73
C ILE A 223 11.45 -14.08 -4.03
N GLU A 224 12.41 -15.00 -3.93
CA GLU A 224 12.94 -15.69 -5.10
C GLU A 224 11.80 -16.44 -5.80
N ALA A 225 11.62 -16.17 -7.09
CA ALA A 225 10.61 -16.82 -7.89
C ALA A 225 11.03 -18.27 -8.17
N ASN A 226 10.83 -19.19 -7.22
CA ASN A 226 10.60 -20.60 -7.52
C ASN A 226 10.13 -21.45 -6.32
N ASP A 227 9.16 -22.30 -6.65
CA ASP A 227 8.69 -23.50 -5.95
C ASP A 227 7.80 -23.35 -4.68
N PRO A 228 6.49 -23.66 -4.77
CA PRO A 228 5.56 -23.74 -3.63
C PRO A 228 6.03 -24.68 -2.50
N CYS A 229 6.90 -25.64 -2.81
CA CYS A 229 7.42 -26.60 -1.85
C CYS A 229 8.51 -26.02 -0.94
N ILE A 230 9.28 -25.02 -1.41
CA ILE A 230 10.34 -24.36 -0.65
C ILE A 230 9.73 -23.43 0.42
N LEU A 231 8.57 -22.84 0.13
CA LEU A 231 7.82 -22.02 1.08
C LEU A 231 7.52 -22.81 2.36
N ARG A 232 7.05 -24.06 2.32
CA ARG A 232 6.68 -24.80 3.55
C ARG A 232 7.79 -24.96 4.60
N ASN A 233 9.06 -25.05 4.18
CA ASN A 233 10.18 -25.24 5.10
C ASN A 233 10.84 -23.91 5.51
N ILE A 234 10.89 -22.92 4.62
CA ILE A 234 11.36 -21.56 4.94
C ILE A 234 10.40 -20.86 5.92
N LEU A 235 9.10 -21.16 5.82
CA LEU A 235 8.06 -20.58 6.66
C LEU A 235 8.27 -20.85 8.16
N ALA A 236 8.80 -22.01 8.59
CA ALA A 236 8.90 -22.31 10.03
C ALA A 236 9.90 -21.41 10.79
N GLU A 237 11.09 -21.14 10.23
CA GLU A 237 12.10 -20.30 10.89
C GLU A 237 11.81 -18.80 10.72
N GLU A 238 11.30 -18.38 9.56
CA GLU A 238 10.95 -16.98 9.32
C GLU A 238 9.72 -16.55 10.15
N PHE A 239 8.74 -17.43 10.31
CA PHE A 239 7.63 -17.17 11.22
C PHE A 239 8.05 -17.17 12.67
N LEU A 240 9.02 -18.01 13.05
CA LEU A 240 9.60 -17.96 14.37
C LEU A 240 10.30 -16.61 14.60
N PHE A 241 10.99 -16.07 13.60
CA PHE A 241 11.64 -14.76 13.68
C PHE A 241 10.64 -13.61 13.78
N LEU A 242 9.61 -13.57 12.92
CA LEU A 242 8.57 -12.55 12.98
C LEU A 242 7.78 -12.62 14.30
N ARG A 243 7.46 -13.83 14.76
CA ARG A 243 6.88 -14.09 16.08
C ARG A 243 7.80 -13.61 17.20
N GLN A 244 9.09 -13.97 17.20
CA GLN A 244 10.06 -13.55 18.22
C GLN A 244 10.23 -12.04 18.23
N PHE A 245 10.28 -11.40 17.06
CA PHE A 245 10.41 -9.96 16.95
C PHE A 245 9.19 -9.23 17.49
N LEU A 246 7.99 -9.59 17.02
CA LEU A 246 6.75 -8.97 17.50
C LEU A 246 6.55 -9.21 18.99
N TRP A 247 6.92 -10.40 19.48
CA TRP A 247 6.92 -10.70 20.90
C TRP A 247 7.91 -9.81 21.66
N HIS A 248 9.14 -9.68 21.19
CA HIS A 248 10.15 -8.84 21.83
C HIS A 248 9.73 -7.37 21.84
N TYR A 249 9.17 -6.87 20.73
CA TYR A 249 8.65 -5.52 20.61
C TYR A 249 7.52 -5.25 21.60
N VAL A 250 6.52 -6.14 21.66
CA VAL A 250 5.40 -6.02 22.60
C VAL A 250 5.92 -6.07 24.05
N ARG A 251 6.87 -6.95 24.34
CA ARG A 251 7.48 -7.05 25.67
C ARG A 251 8.23 -5.77 26.06
N GLN A 252 9.07 -5.23 25.19
CA GLN A 252 9.82 -3.98 25.45
C GLN A 252 8.91 -2.76 25.62
N ASN A 253 7.81 -2.68 24.87
CA ASN A 253 6.89 -1.54 24.95
C ASN A 253 5.87 -1.66 26.10
N LEU A 254 5.57 -2.87 26.58
CA LEU A 254 4.75 -3.09 27.79
C LEU A 254 5.57 -3.01 29.09
N SER A 255 6.86 -3.36 29.06
CA SER A 255 7.79 -3.16 30.17
C SER A 255 8.79 -2.08 29.80
N ALA A 256 8.52 -0.82 30.13
CA ALA A 256 9.40 0.31 29.85
C ALA A 256 10.84 0.08 30.36
N THR A 257 11.72 -0.49 29.53
CA THR A 257 13.18 -0.49 29.65
C THR A 257 13.78 -1.24 28.45
N GLU A 258 14.63 -0.53 27.69
CA GLU A 258 15.55 -0.99 26.64
C GLU A 258 15.01 -1.13 25.21
N SER A 259 15.56 -0.31 24.33
CA SER A 259 15.44 -0.35 22.86
C SER A 259 16.59 -1.15 22.26
N SER A 260 16.29 -2.18 21.46
CA SER A 260 17.29 -2.93 20.68
C SER A 260 17.13 -2.70 19.17
N VAL A 261 18.27 -2.49 18.49
CA VAL A 261 18.37 -2.33 17.03
C VAL A 261 18.93 -3.64 16.46
N PHE A 262 18.16 -4.33 15.60
CA PHE A 262 18.64 -5.52 14.89
C PHE A 262 19.07 -5.13 13.47
N ARG A 263 20.32 -5.44 13.08
CA ARG A 263 20.84 -5.28 11.72
C ARG A 263 20.96 -6.65 11.03
N GLY A 264 20.32 -6.80 9.87
CA GLY A 264 20.55 -7.87 8.90
C GLY A 264 21.00 -7.26 7.56
N ASN A 265 21.93 -7.93 6.87
CA ASN A 265 22.69 -7.39 5.73
C ASN A 265 21.83 -6.80 4.59
N GLU A 266 22.36 -5.72 4.01
CA GLU A 266 21.81 -4.92 2.92
C GLU A 266 21.81 -5.67 1.59
N LEU A 267 20.70 -5.61 0.84
CA LEU A 267 20.66 -5.59 -0.63
C LEU A 267 19.30 -5.03 -1.14
N ILE A 268 19.27 -3.69 -1.24
CA ILE A 268 18.66 -2.79 -2.25
C ILE A 268 17.13 -2.84 -2.56
N LEU A 269 16.46 -1.75 -2.16
CA LEU A 269 15.29 -1.12 -2.82
C LEU A 269 15.48 0.42 -2.72
N PRO A 270 16.03 1.12 -3.74
CA PRO A 270 16.63 2.45 -3.56
C PRO A 270 15.65 3.55 -3.12
N GLU A 271 14.38 3.47 -3.51
CA GLU A 271 13.39 4.52 -3.22
C GLU A 271 12.69 4.36 -1.86
N ILE A 272 12.44 3.12 -1.43
CA ILE A 272 11.90 2.81 -0.09
C ILE A 272 12.97 3.02 0.99
N LEU A 273 14.24 2.69 0.69
CA LEU A 273 15.37 2.98 1.58
C LEU A 273 15.67 4.49 1.70
N ARG A 274 15.30 5.31 0.69
CA ARG A 274 15.39 6.77 0.78
C ARG A 274 14.36 7.37 1.74
N ILE A 275 13.16 6.77 1.84
CA ILE A 275 12.20 7.11 2.91
C ILE A 275 12.76 6.67 4.28
N ALA A 276 13.46 5.53 4.32
CA ALA A 276 14.05 4.95 5.53
C ALA A 276 15.32 5.65 6.06
N ASN A 277 15.57 6.91 5.71
CA ASN A 277 16.51 7.78 6.44
C ASN A 277 16.02 8.13 7.87
N PHE A 278 14.85 7.63 8.26
CA PHE A 278 14.32 7.66 9.63
C PHE A 278 14.47 6.29 10.30
N PRO A 279 14.66 6.24 11.64
CA PRO A 279 14.82 4.99 12.37
C PRO A 279 13.49 4.22 12.37
N VAL A 280 13.27 3.42 11.34
CA VAL A 280 12.21 2.41 11.24
C VAL A 280 12.83 1.07 11.64
N GLN A 281 12.09 0.24 12.38
CA GLN A 281 12.55 -1.12 12.67
C GLN A 281 12.38 -1.97 11.40
N ILE A 282 13.50 -2.22 10.72
CA ILE A 282 13.57 -3.01 9.48
C ILE A 282 13.98 -4.43 9.84
N LEU A 283 13.18 -5.41 9.43
CA LEU A 283 13.58 -6.81 9.39
C LEU A 283 13.91 -7.21 7.95
N SER A 284 15.16 -7.61 7.71
CA SER A 284 15.62 -8.24 6.47
C SER A 284 15.90 -9.72 6.71
N PHE A 285 15.40 -10.57 5.82
CA PHE A 285 15.68 -12.02 5.86
C PHE A 285 16.93 -12.34 5.02
N PRO A 286 17.81 -13.24 5.49
CA PRO A 286 18.87 -13.76 4.64
C PRO A 286 18.27 -14.58 3.49
N THR A 287 18.74 -14.34 2.26
CA THR A 287 18.50 -15.27 1.16
C THR A 287 19.15 -16.60 1.51
N GLY A 288 18.37 -17.68 1.55
CA GLY A 288 18.90 -19.00 1.81
C GLY A 288 19.95 -19.33 0.75
N THR A 289 21.22 -19.48 1.15
CA THR A 289 22.23 -20.04 0.26
C THR A 289 21.89 -21.50 0.02
N SER A 290 21.36 -21.77 -1.18
CA SER A 290 21.40 -23.03 -1.98
C SER A 290 21.24 -24.36 -1.25
#